data_AF-A0A024WZF7-F1
#
_entry.id   AF-A0A024WZF7-F1
#
_cell.length_a   1.000
_cell.length_b   1.000
_cell.length_c   1.000
_cell.angle_alpha   90.00
_cell.angle_beta   90.00
_cell.angle_gamma   90.00
#
_symmetry.space_group_name_H-M   'P 1'
#
loop_
_entity.id
_entity.type
_entity.pdbx_description
1 polymer ?
#
loop_
_entity_poly.entity_id
_entity_poly.type
_entity_poly.pdbx_seq_one_letter_code
_entity_poly.pdbx_strand_id
1 'polypeptide(L)'
;MFEVWRFAIGAAEKAAIAEGAAAGIVEGIKIAIKGIKDAFDIDFLSGKTLAEVITGKTFNNSTFFVDKILQEYNTMCVSSTTYQGKLICSLRSLTRWNVEPTTVISANAKQAAINAGKAAERVTAETTKALTAEKTGEVTSTSAIFSNPMVISFIVVVIIVIILLIIYLILRYRRKKKMKRKLQYIKLLKE
;
A
#
# COMPACT_ATOMS: atom_id res chain seq x y z
N MET A 1 20.94 -20.11 -1.37
CA MET A 1 20.04 -19.58 -2.43
C MET A 1 18.66 -19.19 -1.87
N PHE A 2 18.01 -20.06 -1.08
CA PHE A 2 16.71 -19.76 -0.45
C PHE A 2 16.75 -18.56 0.53
N GLU A 3 17.83 -18.41 1.30
CA GLU A 3 17.96 -17.31 2.27
C GLU A 3 18.11 -15.92 1.64
N VAL A 4 18.85 -15.81 0.53
CA VAL A 4 19.03 -14.54 -0.20
C VAL A 4 17.70 -14.03 -0.74
N TRP A 5 16.86 -14.94 -1.21
CA TRP A 5 15.52 -14.64 -1.70
C TRP A 5 14.56 -14.20 -0.59
N ARG A 6 14.61 -14.87 0.57
CA ARG A 6 13.84 -14.47 1.75
C ARG A 6 14.26 -13.10 2.29
N PHE A 7 15.57 -12.81 2.25
CA PHE A 7 16.10 -11.50 2.62
C PHE A 7 15.62 -10.40 1.68
N ALA A 8 15.65 -10.64 0.36
CA ALA A 8 15.16 -9.69 -0.64
C ALA A 8 13.65 -9.40 -0.49
N ILE A 9 12.82 -10.42 -0.25
CA ILE A 9 11.38 -10.24 0.01
C ILE A 9 11.15 -9.43 1.29
N GLY A 10 11.86 -9.74 2.38
CA GLY A 10 11.72 -9.01 3.63
C GLY A 10 12.16 -7.53 3.54
N ALA A 11 13.20 -7.25 2.73
CA ALA A 11 13.63 -5.88 2.46
C ALA A 11 12.59 -5.12 1.62
N ALA A 12 12.03 -5.76 0.60
CA ALA A 12 10.95 -5.20 -0.23
C ALA A 12 9.70 -4.88 0.59
N GLU A 13 9.28 -5.77 1.49
CA GLU A 13 8.12 -5.55 2.37
C GLU A 13 8.34 -4.37 3.32
N LYS A 14 9.52 -4.26 3.93
CA LYS A 14 9.89 -3.10 4.77
C LYS A 14 9.85 -1.79 3.99
N ALA A 15 10.37 -1.77 2.76
CA ALA A 15 10.34 -0.59 1.91
C ALA A 15 8.90 -0.19 1.55
N ALA A 16 8.07 -1.17 1.16
CA ALA A 16 6.66 -0.95 0.84
C ALA A 16 5.86 -0.38 2.03
N ILE A 17 6.11 -0.86 3.25
CA ILE A 17 5.48 -0.33 4.48
C ILE A 17 5.91 1.12 4.73
N ALA A 18 7.20 1.43 4.56
CA ALA A 18 7.72 2.78 4.78
C ALA A 18 7.16 3.78 3.75
N GLU A 19 7.15 3.40 2.47
CA GLU A 19 6.58 4.22 1.39
C GLU A 19 5.06 4.38 1.53
N GLY A 20 4.35 3.30 1.89
CA GLY A 20 2.92 3.35 2.18
C GLY A 20 2.60 4.31 3.33
N ALA A 21 3.35 4.25 4.44
CA ALA A 21 3.17 5.16 5.56
C ALA A 21 3.44 6.63 5.17
N ALA A 22 4.48 6.89 4.37
CA ALA A 22 4.78 8.23 3.86
C ALA A 22 3.65 8.76 2.97
N ALA A 23 3.16 7.95 2.03
CA ALA A 23 2.05 8.32 1.14
C ALA A 23 0.75 8.58 1.94
N GLY A 24 0.47 7.74 2.94
CA GLY A 24 -0.66 7.93 3.84
C GLY A 24 -0.61 9.25 4.60
N ILE A 25 0.55 9.59 5.17
CA ILE A 25 0.75 10.88 5.87
C ILE A 25 0.49 12.06 4.93
N VAL A 26 1.00 12.02 3.71
CA VAL A 26 0.81 13.10 2.72
C VAL A 26 -0.67 13.30 2.41
N GLU A 27 -1.41 12.22 2.12
CA GLU A 27 -2.84 12.34 1.84
C GLU A 27 -3.62 12.76 3.09
N GLY A 28 -3.26 12.25 4.27
CA GLY A 28 -3.85 12.64 5.54
C GLY A 28 -3.75 14.15 5.80
N ILE A 29 -2.56 14.73 5.63
CA ILE A 29 -2.34 16.18 5.77
C ILE A 29 -3.20 16.97 4.79
N LYS A 30 -3.23 16.54 3.52
CA LYS A 30 -4.03 17.18 2.47
C LYS A 30 -5.53 17.17 2.80
N ILE A 31 -6.06 16.03 3.25
CA ILE A 31 -7.47 15.89 3.65
C ILE A 31 -7.77 16.71 4.90
N ALA A 32 -6.85 16.78 5.86
CA ALA A 32 -7.00 17.63 7.05
C ALA A 32 -7.09 19.12 6.68
N ILE A 33 -6.16 19.62 5.85
CA ILE A 33 -6.16 21.01 5.38
C ILE A 33 -7.47 21.32 4.66
N LYS A 34 -7.87 20.45 3.72
CA LYS A 34 -9.13 20.60 2.99
C LYS A 34 -10.34 20.62 3.92
N GLY A 35 -10.42 19.68 4.87
CA GLY A 35 -11.54 19.59 5.80
C GLY A 35 -11.69 20.84 6.67
N ILE A 36 -10.57 21.45 7.09
CA ILE A 36 -10.59 22.71 7.84
C ILE A 36 -11.03 23.88 6.96
N LYS A 37 -10.51 23.98 5.73
CA LYS A 37 -10.93 25.02 4.78
C LYS A 37 -12.42 24.93 4.45
N ASP A 38 -12.90 23.75 4.13
CA ASP A 38 -14.30 23.52 3.76
C ASP A 38 -15.25 23.81 4.94
N ALA A 39 -14.85 23.48 6.17
CA ALA A 39 -15.69 23.64 7.35
C ALA A 39 -15.68 25.04 7.97
N PHE A 40 -14.64 25.85 7.71
CA PHE A 40 -14.41 27.09 8.46
C PHE A 40 -13.99 28.30 7.61
N ASP A 41 -13.62 28.09 6.34
CA ASP A 41 -13.07 29.12 5.44
C ASP A 41 -11.86 29.87 6.03
N ILE A 42 -10.93 29.13 6.64
CA ILE A 42 -9.69 29.68 7.21
C ILE A 42 -8.45 29.11 6.52
N ASP A 43 -7.43 29.95 6.36
CA ASP A 43 -6.13 29.58 5.78
C ASP A 43 -5.01 29.52 6.82
N PHE A 44 -5.27 30.03 8.03
CA PHE A 44 -4.30 30.19 9.09
C PHE A 44 -4.84 29.65 10.42
N LEU A 45 -3.93 29.15 11.25
CA LEU A 45 -4.16 28.80 12.64
C LEU A 45 -3.02 29.38 13.47
N SER A 46 -3.35 30.18 14.49
CA SER A 46 -2.37 30.85 15.35
C SER A 46 -1.34 31.67 14.56
N GLY A 47 -1.76 32.34 13.48
CA GLY A 47 -0.88 33.16 12.63
C GLY A 47 0.08 32.39 11.72
N LYS A 48 -0.03 31.06 11.64
CA LYS A 48 0.72 30.21 10.72
C LYS A 48 -0.22 29.58 9.70
N THR A 49 0.28 29.28 8.51
CA THR A 49 -0.53 28.61 7.49
C THR A 49 -0.94 27.22 7.95
N LEU A 50 -2.07 26.70 7.45
CA LEU A 50 -2.48 25.31 7.75
C LEU A 50 -1.39 24.29 7.41
N ALA A 51 -0.62 24.52 6.34
CA ALA A 51 0.47 23.63 5.92
C ALA A 51 1.65 23.60 6.92
N GLU A 52 1.89 24.68 7.67
CA GLU A 52 2.94 24.73 8.69
C GLU A 52 2.49 24.10 10.02
N VAL A 53 1.19 24.15 10.32
CA VAL A 53 0.62 23.68 11.60
C VAL A 53 0.29 22.19 11.54
N ILE A 54 -0.16 21.71 10.37
CA ILE A 54 -0.61 20.33 10.17
C ILE A 54 0.56 19.51 9.64
N THR A 55 1.06 18.63 10.50
CA THR A 55 2.25 17.81 10.25
C THR A 55 1.89 16.33 10.28
N GLY A 56 2.84 15.46 9.93
CA GLY A 56 2.66 14.01 10.02
C GLY A 56 2.34 13.48 11.43
N LYS A 57 2.53 14.28 12.48
CA LYS A 57 2.16 13.91 13.85
C LYS A 57 0.80 14.45 14.29
N THR A 58 0.27 15.46 13.60
CA THR A 58 -0.88 16.23 14.08
C THR A 58 -2.11 16.13 13.16
N PHE A 59 -1.94 15.64 11.92
CA PHE A 59 -3.01 15.63 10.91
C PHE A 59 -4.28 14.84 11.28
N ASN A 60 -4.15 13.83 12.14
CA ASN A 60 -5.27 13.01 12.63
C ASN A 60 -5.57 13.26 14.13
N ASN A 61 -4.96 14.28 14.73
CA ASN A 61 -5.15 14.58 16.15
C ASN A 61 -6.37 15.48 16.35
N SER A 62 -7.47 14.84 16.75
CA SER A 62 -8.75 15.51 17.00
C SER A 62 -8.67 16.61 18.06
N THR A 63 -8.00 16.34 19.18
CA THR A 63 -7.86 17.33 20.28
C THR A 63 -7.07 18.53 19.81
N PHE A 64 -5.96 18.30 19.09
CA PHE A 64 -5.14 19.37 18.53
C PHE A 64 -5.94 20.28 17.58
N PHE A 65 -6.79 19.72 16.71
CA PHE A 65 -7.62 20.53 15.81
C PHE A 65 -8.67 21.34 16.58
N VAL A 66 -9.36 20.70 17.54
CA VAL A 66 -10.35 21.38 18.37
C VAL A 66 -9.73 22.57 19.09
N ASP A 67 -8.62 22.37 19.77
CA ASP A 67 -7.95 23.42 20.54
C ASP A 67 -7.50 24.58 19.65
N LYS A 68 -6.88 24.27 18.50
CA LYS A 68 -6.37 25.30 17.58
C LYS A 68 -7.46 26.08 16.89
N ILE A 69 -8.54 25.42 16.46
CA ILE A 69 -9.63 26.09 15.75
C ILE A 69 -10.49 26.90 16.73
N LEU A 70 -10.69 26.43 17.97
CA LEU A 70 -11.35 27.22 19.01
C LEU A 70 -10.52 28.45 19.40
N GLN A 71 -9.19 28.31 19.51
CA GLN A 71 -8.29 29.44 19.73
C GLN A 71 -8.42 30.48 18.60
N GLU A 72 -8.45 30.03 17.35
CA GLU A 72 -8.61 30.89 16.19
C GLU A 72 -9.98 31.59 16.18
N TYR A 73 -11.05 30.85 16.46
CA TYR A 73 -12.40 31.39 16.59
C TYR A 73 -12.48 32.48 17.67
N ASN A 74 -11.92 32.24 18.85
CA ASN A 74 -11.92 33.23 19.92
C ASN A 74 -11.16 34.50 19.50
N THR A 75 -9.99 34.33 18.89
CA THR A 75 -9.14 35.45 18.46
C THR A 75 -9.79 36.27 17.34
N MET A 76 -10.31 35.59 16.30
CA MET A 76 -10.83 36.24 15.10
C MET A 76 -12.26 36.78 15.27
N CYS A 77 -13.11 36.07 16.01
CA CYS A 77 -14.56 36.30 16.01
C CYS A 77 -15.12 36.83 17.33
N VAL A 78 -14.45 36.55 18.45
CA VAL A 78 -14.87 37.04 19.78
C VAL A 78 -14.10 38.31 20.15
N SER A 79 -12.77 38.29 19.99
CA SER A 79 -11.89 39.41 20.33
C SER A 79 -11.76 40.47 19.24
N SER A 80 -12.27 40.23 18.03
CA SER A 80 -12.20 41.17 16.90
C SER A 80 -13.50 41.20 16.10
N THR A 81 -13.82 42.35 15.50
CA THR A 81 -14.95 42.54 14.56
C THR A 81 -14.51 42.61 13.10
N THR A 82 -13.22 42.47 12.82
CA THR A 82 -12.64 42.69 11.48
C THR A 82 -12.94 41.54 10.51
N TYR A 83 -13.25 40.34 11.03
CA TYR A 83 -13.33 39.11 10.25
C TYR A 83 -14.75 38.52 10.14
N GLN A 84 -15.79 39.35 10.34
CA GLN A 84 -17.18 38.86 10.39
C GLN A 84 -17.71 38.25 9.08
N GLY A 85 -17.01 38.42 7.96
CA GLY A 85 -17.32 37.77 6.69
C GLY A 85 -16.84 36.33 6.56
N LYS A 86 -16.03 35.82 7.51
CA LYS A 86 -15.53 34.44 7.50
C LYS A 86 -16.54 33.46 8.07
N LEU A 87 -16.62 32.27 7.48
CA LEU A 87 -17.59 31.23 7.84
C LEU A 87 -17.46 30.81 9.31
N ILE A 88 -16.23 30.70 9.82
CA ILE A 88 -15.97 30.41 11.24
C ILE A 88 -16.62 31.43 12.19
N CYS A 89 -16.69 32.72 11.82
CA CYS A 89 -17.35 33.74 12.63
C CYS A 89 -18.87 33.76 12.45
N SER A 90 -19.35 33.34 11.28
CA SER A 90 -20.80 33.17 11.03
C SER A 90 -21.43 32.14 11.95
N LEU A 91 -20.66 31.17 12.46
CA LEU A 91 -21.15 30.19 13.44
C LEU A 91 -21.71 30.84 14.71
N ARG A 92 -21.33 32.08 15.04
CA ARG A 92 -21.92 32.83 16.16
C ARG A 92 -23.43 33.02 16.01
N SER A 93 -23.97 33.07 14.78
CA SER A 93 -25.41 33.20 14.57
C SER A 93 -26.21 32.01 15.08
N LEU A 94 -25.57 30.85 15.30
CA LEU A 94 -26.19 29.65 15.83
C LEU A 94 -26.70 29.83 17.27
N THR A 95 -26.16 30.80 18.02
CA THR A 95 -26.67 31.13 19.36
C THR A 95 -28.12 31.60 19.33
N ARG A 96 -28.60 32.13 18.20
CA ARG A 96 -30.02 32.46 17.99
C ARG A 96 -30.95 31.25 18.09
N TRP A 97 -30.39 30.06 17.89
CA TRP A 97 -31.09 28.77 17.96
C TRP A 97 -30.72 27.97 19.21
N ASN A 98 -30.14 28.62 20.23
CA ASN A 98 -29.61 27.97 21.44
C ASN A 98 -28.54 26.91 21.17
N VAL A 99 -27.82 27.02 20.04
CA VAL A 99 -26.69 26.14 19.72
C VAL A 99 -25.40 26.88 19.99
N GLU A 100 -24.54 26.30 20.83
CA GLU A 100 -23.25 26.89 21.17
C GLU A 100 -22.25 26.70 20.02
N PRO A 101 -21.67 27.77 19.44
CA PRO A 101 -20.78 27.68 18.28
C PRO A 101 -19.56 26.78 18.53
N THR A 102 -19.05 26.75 19.76
CA THR A 102 -17.91 25.93 20.19
C THR A 102 -18.19 24.42 20.01
N THR A 103 -19.43 23.98 20.22
CA THR A 103 -19.83 22.58 20.03
C THR A 103 -19.76 22.17 18.56
N VAL A 104 -20.27 23.02 17.66
CA VAL A 104 -20.22 22.79 16.21
C VAL A 104 -18.80 22.86 15.68
N ILE A 105 -18.01 23.84 16.15
CA ILE A 105 -16.59 23.94 15.83
C ILE A 105 -15.86 22.68 16.24
N SER A 106 -16.06 22.22 17.48
CA SER A 106 -15.39 21.02 17.98
C SER A 106 -15.78 19.77 17.20
N ALA A 107 -17.06 19.63 16.82
CA ALA A 107 -17.55 18.50 16.04
C ALA A 107 -16.92 18.47 14.64
N ASN A 108 -16.94 19.61 13.93
CA ASN A 108 -16.35 19.72 12.59
C ASN A 108 -14.83 19.54 12.61
N ALA A 109 -14.15 20.10 13.61
CA ALA A 109 -12.71 19.93 13.82
C ALA A 109 -12.33 18.46 14.06
N LYS A 110 -13.06 17.77 14.94
CA LYS A 110 -12.90 16.32 15.16
C LYS A 110 -13.13 15.53 13.88
N GLN A 111 -14.20 15.86 13.15
CA GLN A 111 -14.53 15.16 11.91
C GLN A 111 -13.44 15.33 10.85
N ALA A 112 -12.86 16.52 10.73
CA ALA A 112 -11.73 16.77 9.81
C ALA A 112 -10.52 15.88 10.17
N ALA A 113 -10.15 15.81 11.45
CA ALA A 113 -9.05 14.94 11.92
C ALA A 113 -9.35 13.45 11.69
N ILE A 114 -10.58 13.00 11.96
CA ILE A 114 -11.00 11.61 11.74
C ILE A 114 -10.95 11.25 10.25
N ASN A 115 -11.47 12.12 9.38
CA ASN A 115 -11.47 11.90 7.94
C ASN A 115 -10.04 11.85 7.39
N ALA A 116 -9.16 12.73 7.89
CA ALA A 116 -7.75 12.72 7.57
C ALA A 116 -7.05 11.41 7.99
N GLY A 117 -7.34 10.93 9.21
CA GLY A 117 -6.85 9.63 9.69
C GLY A 117 -7.31 8.46 8.81
N LYS A 118 -8.61 8.39 8.52
CA LYS A 118 -9.17 7.35 7.64
C LYS A 118 -8.59 7.37 6.23
N ALA A 119 -8.40 8.56 5.67
CA ALA A 119 -7.78 8.71 4.35
C ALA A 119 -6.32 8.24 4.35
N ALA A 120 -5.56 8.60 5.39
CA ALA A 120 -4.18 8.15 5.55
C ALA A 120 -4.07 6.63 5.71
N GLU A 121 -4.92 6.01 6.53
CA GLU A 121 -4.97 4.55 6.70
C GLU A 121 -5.28 3.85 5.39
N ARG A 122 -6.29 4.35 4.65
CA ARG A 122 -6.67 3.79 3.34
C ARG A 122 -5.52 3.86 2.34
N VAL A 123 -4.90 5.02 2.18
CA VAL A 123 -3.77 5.19 1.24
C VAL A 123 -2.56 4.38 1.69
N THR A 124 -2.26 4.33 2.98
CA THR A 124 -1.19 3.47 3.53
C THR A 124 -1.41 2.02 3.13
N ALA A 125 -2.61 1.49 3.34
CA ALA A 125 -2.95 0.11 3.02
C ALA A 125 -2.90 -0.16 1.51
N GLU A 126 -3.48 0.72 0.70
CA GLU A 126 -3.49 0.59 -0.77
C GLU A 126 -2.08 0.65 -1.35
N THR A 127 -1.28 1.64 -0.96
CA THR A 127 0.10 1.82 -1.44
C THR A 127 1.01 0.69 -0.96
N THR A 128 0.93 0.30 0.32
CA THR A 128 1.71 -0.84 0.83
C THR A 128 1.37 -2.11 0.07
N LYS A 129 0.07 -2.39 -0.16
CA LYS A 129 -0.37 -3.58 -0.90
C LYS A 129 0.12 -3.55 -2.36
N ALA A 130 0.01 -2.40 -3.02
CA ALA A 130 0.46 -2.24 -4.40
C ALA A 130 1.97 -2.44 -4.53
N LEU A 131 2.77 -1.81 -3.66
CA LEU A 131 4.22 -1.91 -3.67
C LEU A 131 4.70 -3.30 -3.25
N THR A 132 4.07 -3.93 -2.27
CA THR A 132 4.40 -5.32 -1.90
C THR A 132 4.11 -6.25 -3.07
N ALA A 133 2.98 -6.10 -3.77
CA ALA A 133 2.66 -6.90 -4.96
C ALA A 133 3.64 -6.65 -6.12
N GLU A 134 4.01 -5.39 -6.36
CA GLU A 134 4.99 -5.02 -7.39
C GLU A 134 6.37 -5.62 -7.08
N LYS A 135 6.88 -5.41 -5.86
CA LYS A 135 8.23 -5.84 -5.48
C LYS A 135 8.34 -7.35 -5.32
N THR A 136 7.30 -8.03 -4.83
CA THR A 136 7.28 -9.50 -4.86
C THR A 136 7.11 -10.03 -6.28
N GLY A 137 6.34 -9.36 -7.14
CA GLY A 137 6.22 -9.65 -8.57
C GLY A 137 7.54 -9.49 -9.31
N GLU A 138 8.32 -8.45 -9.02
CA GLU A 138 9.66 -8.20 -9.58
C GLU A 138 10.62 -9.33 -9.21
N VAL A 139 10.64 -9.70 -7.92
CA VAL A 139 11.50 -10.78 -7.40
C VAL A 139 11.08 -12.14 -7.95
N THR A 140 9.79 -12.39 -8.15
CA THR A 140 9.23 -13.66 -8.66
C THR A 140 9.07 -13.73 -10.18
N SER A 141 9.33 -12.62 -10.90
CA SER A 141 9.14 -12.54 -12.35
C SER A 141 10.02 -13.56 -13.08
N THR A 142 9.49 -14.11 -14.18
CA THR A 142 10.23 -15.01 -15.07
C THR A 142 11.58 -14.41 -15.48
N SER A 143 11.66 -13.10 -15.68
CA SER A 143 12.90 -12.34 -15.90
C SER A 143 13.92 -12.48 -14.78
N ALA A 144 13.52 -12.44 -13.50
CA ALA A 144 14.43 -12.64 -12.36
C ALA A 144 14.88 -14.09 -12.20
N ILE A 145 14.00 -15.04 -12.54
CA ILE A 145 14.30 -16.48 -12.56
C ILE A 145 15.29 -16.81 -13.68
N PHE A 146 15.08 -16.26 -14.89
CA PHE A 146 15.96 -16.44 -16.05
C PHE A 146 17.21 -15.55 -16.03
N SER A 147 17.33 -14.60 -15.11
CA SER A 147 18.57 -13.84 -14.89
C SER A 147 19.50 -14.51 -13.87
N ASN A 148 19.04 -15.58 -13.22
CA ASN A 148 19.81 -16.29 -12.21
C ASN A 148 20.59 -17.45 -12.86
N PRO A 149 21.92 -17.36 -13.04
CA PRO A 149 22.69 -18.35 -13.78
C PRO A 149 22.61 -19.75 -13.15
N MET A 150 22.39 -19.83 -11.83
CA MET A 150 22.18 -21.11 -11.14
C MET A 150 20.88 -21.80 -11.55
N VAL A 151 19.78 -21.07 -11.76
CA VAL A 151 18.48 -21.66 -12.15
C VAL A 151 18.52 -22.12 -13.60
N ILE A 152 19.15 -21.32 -14.48
CA ILE A 152 19.39 -21.70 -15.88
C ILE A 152 20.20 -23.00 -15.93
N SER A 153 21.28 -23.11 -15.14
CA SER A 153 22.10 -24.32 -15.08
C SER A 153 21.29 -25.55 -14.66
N PHE A 154 20.39 -25.42 -13.69
CA PHE A 154 19.55 -26.53 -13.24
C PHE A 154 18.54 -26.97 -14.32
N ILE A 155 17.87 -26.02 -14.97
CA ILE A 155 16.92 -26.30 -16.06
C ILE A 155 17.61 -27.05 -17.20
N VAL A 156 18.82 -26.61 -17.59
CA VAL A 156 19.61 -27.27 -18.65
C VAL A 156 19.95 -28.72 -18.27
N VAL A 157 20.38 -28.97 -17.03
CA VAL A 157 20.67 -30.34 -16.55
C VAL A 157 19.42 -31.22 -16.59
N VAL A 158 18.27 -30.71 -16.16
CA VAL A 158 17.00 -31.45 -16.19
C VAL A 158 16.59 -31.81 -17.62
N ILE A 159 16.72 -30.88 -18.57
CA ILE A 159 16.42 -31.11 -19.99
C ILE A 159 17.32 -32.23 -20.56
N ILE A 160 18.62 -32.21 -20.26
CA ILE A 160 19.56 -33.26 -20.71
C ILE A 160 19.14 -34.64 -20.16
N VAL A 161 18.78 -34.71 -18.87
CA VAL A 161 18.33 -35.96 -18.24
C VAL A 161 17.04 -36.48 -18.88
N ILE A 162 16.08 -35.61 -19.18
CA ILE A 162 14.83 -35.98 -19.87
C ILE A 162 15.10 -36.52 -21.27
N ILE A 163 15.98 -35.89 -22.05
CA ILE A 163 16.37 -36.35 -23.38
C ILE A 163 16.99 -37.76 -23.30
N LEU A 164 17.92 -37.97 -22.37
CA LEU A 164 18.54 -39.29 -22.15
C LEU A 164 17.50 -40.34 -21.75
N LEU A 165 16.53 -39.98 -20.90
CA LEU A 165 15.43 -40.85 -20.50
C LEU A 165 14.56 -41.27 -21.68
N ILE A 166 14.16 -40.31 -22.53
CA ILE A 166 13.33 -40.59 -23.72
C ILE A 166 14.08 -41.51 -24.70
N ILE A 167 15.34 -41.19 -25.03
CA ILE A 167 16.16 -42.02 -25.92
C ILE A 167 16.36 -43.42 -25.33
N TYR A 168 16.67 -43.51 -24.02
CA TYR A 168 16.81 -44.77 -23.31
C TYR A 168 15.53 -45.62 -23.37
N LEU A 169 14.37 -45.00 -23.14
CA LEU A 169 13.08 -45.70 -23.21
C LEU A 169 12.81 -46.22 -24.62
N ILE A 170 13.08 -45.43 -25.67
CA ILE A 170 12.95 -45.88 -27.07
C ILE A 170 13.86 -47.08 -27.35
N LEU A 171 15.14 -47.00 -26.96
CA LEU A 171 16.11 -48.08 -27.16
C LEU A 171 15.72 -49.35 -26.38
N ARG A 172 15.30 -49.19 -25.12
CA ARG A 172 14.85 -50.29 -24.25
C ARG A 172 13.61 -50.96 -24.84
N TYR A 173 12.67 -50.17 -25.36
CA TYR A 173 11.48 -50.69 -26.02
C TYR A 173 11.82 -51.46 -27.30
N ARG A 174 12.72 -50.93 -28.14
CA ARG A 174 13.20 -51.62 -29.36
C ARG A 174 13.89 -52.95 -29.06
N ARG A 175 14.76 -53.00 -28.04
CA ARG A 175 15.43 -54.25 -27.63
C ARG A 175 14.44 -55.32 -27.17
N LYS A 176 13.46 -54.96 -26.34
CA LYS A 176 12.41 -55.89 -25.90
C LYS A 176 11.56 -56.41 -27.08
N LYS A 177 11.23 -55.57 -28.06
CA LYS A 177 10.47 -55.99 -29.26
C LYS A 177 11.26 -56.98 -30.13
N LYS A 178 12.58 -56.77 -30.30
CA LYS A 178 13.45 -57.70 -31.04
C LYS A 178 13.50 -59.09 -30.38
N MET A 179 13.61 -59.16 -29.05
CA MET A 179 13.67 -60.45 -28.34
C MET A 179 12.34 -61.22 -28.40
N LYS A 180 11.20 -60.53 -28.32
CA LYS A 180 9.88 -61.16 -28.47
C LYS A 180 9.69 -61.80 -29.85
N ARG A 181 10.14 -61.13 -30.92
CA ARG A 181 10.11 -61.71 -32.28
C ARG A 181 11.00 -62.95 -32.40
N LYS A 182 12.23 -62.92 -31.85
CA LYS A 182 13.14 -64.08 -31.88
C LYS A 182 12.54 -65.32 -31.22
N LEU A 183 11.86 -65.16 -30.08
CA LEU A 183 11.18 -66.26 -29.40
C LEU A 183 10.05 -66.89 -30.23
N GLN A 184 9.32 -66.09 -31.01
CA GLN A 184 8.28 -66.61 -31.91
C GLN A 184 8.88 -67.39 -33.08
N TYR A 185 9.98 -66.93 -33.68
CA TYR A 185 10.67 -67.67 -34.74
C TYR A 185 11.23 -69.02 -34.26
N ILE A 186 11.80 -69.08 -33.06
CA ILE A 186 12.30 -70.35 -32.49
C ILE A 186 11.16 -71.34 -32.22
N LYS A 187 9.98 -70.84 -31.83
CA LYS A 187 8.79 -71.69 -31.65
C LYS A 187 8.27 -72.26 -32.97
N LEU A 188 8.21 -71.46 -34.03
CA LEU A 188 7.73 -71.88 -35.35
C LEU A 188 8.65 -72.91 -36.06
N LEU A 189 9.93 -72.97 -35.68
CA LEU A 189 10.90 -73.91 -36.28
C LEU A 189 11.03 -75.23 -35.51
N LYS A 190 10.31 -75.39 -34.39
CA LYS A 190 10.39 -76.56 -33.51
C LYS A 190 9.17 -77.49 -33.62
N GLU A 191 8.13 -77.05 -34.33
CA GLU A 191 7.06 -77.91 -34.87
C GLU A 191 7.47 -78.41 -36.27
#